data_AF-A0AAD8AFG7-F1
#
_entry.id   AF-A0AAD8AFG7-F1
#
_cell.length_a   1.000
_cell.length_b   1.000
_cell.length_c   1.000
_cell.angle_alpha   90.00
_cell.angle_beta   90.00
_cell.angle_gamma   90.00
#
_symmetry.space_group_name_H-M   'P 1'
#
loop_
_entity.id
_entity.type
_entity.pdbx_description
1 polymer ?
#
loop_
_entity_poly.entity_id
_entity_poly.type
_entity_poly.pdbx_seq_one_letter_code
_entity_poly.pdbx_strand_id
1 'polypeptide(L)'
;MKSLLSIMLLVFTGILFSILVRFQVGRDIMLKFPSFFSGGKMDEEGPSEELRKSFNYKATLFGEGWLEKLAEPTDQHKFRPNKKVIVEVTCKDPGYTSTCIMLLLSAITILKESDKMPN
;
A
#
# COMPACT_ATOMS: atom_id res chain seq x y z
N MET A 1 -22.35 28.35 6.06
CA MET A 1 -22.84 27.80 4.78
C MET A 1 -21.78 26.93 4.06
N LYS A 2 -21.11 26.00 4.75
CA LYS A 2 -19.98 25.22 4.18
C LYS A 2 -20.17 23.69 4.24
N SER A 3 -21.29 23.19 4.77
CA SER A 3 -21.49 21.75 5.02
C SER A 3 -22.27 21.04 3.90
N LEU A 4 -23.51 21.47 3.61
CA LEU A 4 -24.36 20.76 2.64
C LEU A 4 -23.86 20.81 1.19
N LEU A 5 -23.48 21.99 0.69
CA LEU A 5 -22.99 22.12 -0.69
C LEU A 5 -21.69 21.33 -0.92
N SER A 6 -20.79 21.31 0.07
CA SER A 6 -19.56 20.52 0.02
C SER A 6 -19.83 19.02 -0.01
N ILE A 7 -20.82 18.56 0.78
CA ILE A 7 -21.26 17.15 0.78
C ILE A 7 -21.90 16.82 -0.58
N MET A 8 -22.76 17.67 -1.12
CA MET A 8 -23.37 17.47 -2.44
C MET A 8 -22.32 17.37 -3.54
N LEU A 9 -21.32 18.25 -3.52
CA LEU A 9 -20.21 18.21 -4.47
C LEU A 9 -19.38 16.93 -4.31
N LEU A 10 -19.08 16.52 -3.07
CA LEU A 10 -18.36 15.27 -2.80
C LEU A 10 -19.10 14.05 -3.33
N VAL A 11 -20.40 13.95 -3.07
CA VAL A 11 -21.25 12.86 -3.56
C VAL A 11 -21.31 12.85 -5.08
N PHE A 12 -21.50 14.02 -5.70
CA PHE A 12 -21.52 14.16 -7.15
C PHE A 12 -20.20 13.71 -7.78
N THR A 13 -19.06 14.21 -7.27
CA THR A 13 -17.72 13.80 -7.73
C THR A 13 -17.49 12.31 -7.53
N GLY A 14 -17.94 11.73 -6.41
CA GLY A 14 -17.84 10.30 -6.13
C GLY A 14 -18.63 9.44 -7.13
N ILE A 15 -19.85 9.86 -7.49
CA ILE A 15 -20.67 9.18 -8.50
C ILE A 15 -20.01 9.29 -9.88
N LEU A 16 -19.56 10.50 -10.26
CA LEU A 16 -18.86 10.72 -11.53
C LEU A 16 -17.62 9.84 -11.64
N PHE A 17 -16.78 9.80 -10.61
CA PHE A 17 -15.62 8.91 -10.55
C PHE A 17 -16.04 7.44 -10.69
N SER A 18 -17.07 7.01 -9.95
CA SER A 18 -17.56 5.62 -9.96
C SER A 18 -18.07 5.17 -11.33
N ILE A 19 -18.54 6.11 -12.16
CA ILE A 19 -18.93 5.85 -13.55
C ILE A 19 -17.68 5.81 -14.44
N LEU A 20 -16.83 6.85 -14.37
CA LEU A 20 -15.66 6.97 -15.24
C LEU A 20 -14.65 5.83 -15.06
N VAL A 21 -14.41 5.36 -13.83
CA VAL A 21 -13.46 4.27 -13.56
C VAL A 21 -13.86 2.95 -14.21
N ARG A 22 -15.15 2.74 -14.53
CA ARG A 22 -15.64 1.49 -15.15
C ARG A 22 -15.24 1.38 -16.62
N PHE A 23 -15.09 2.49 -17.32
CA PHE A 23 -14.79 2.50 -18.75
C PHE A 23 -13.30 2.79 -18.97
N GLN A 24 -12.67 2.10 -19.93
CA GLN A 24 -11.26 2.34 -20.28
C GLN A 24 -11.02 3.82 -20.64
N VAL A 25 -11.85 4.37 -21.53
CA VAL A 25 -11.77 5.77 -21.94
C VAL A 25 -11.90 6.73 -20.75
N GLY A 26 -12.77 6.40 -19.78
CA GLY A 26 -12.91 7.20 -18.56
C GLY A 26 -11.65 7.20 -17.71
N ARG A 27 -11.04 6.02 -17.50
CA ARG A 27 -9.74 5.90 -16.82
C ARG A 27 -8.65 6.68 -17.54
N ASP A 28 -8.57 6.54 -18.86
CA ASP A 28 -7.55 7.22 -19.67
C ASP A 28 -7.66 8.74 -19.57
N ILE A 29 -8.88 9.29 -19.61
CA ILE A 29 -9.12 10.73 -19.45
C ILE A 29 -8.75 11.20 -18.03
N MET A 30 -9.09 10.43 -16.99
CA MET A 30 -8.75 10.79 -15.61
C MET A 30 -7.24 10.79 -15.36
N LEU A 31 -6.52 9.82 -15.93
CA LEU A 31 -5.07 9.72 -15.82
C LEU A 31 -4.34 10.79 -16.65
N LYS A 32 -4.93 11.24 -17.76
CA LYS A 32 -4.38 12.31 -18.60
C LYS A 32 -4.61 13.72 -18.06
N PHE A 33 -5.62 13.91 -17.20
CA PHE A 33 -5.93 15.22 -16.60
C PHE A 33 -6.09 15.15 -15.08
N PRO A 34 -5.08 14.64 -14.34
CA PRO A 34 -5.19 14.37 -12.91
C PRO A 34 -5.46 15.64 -12.09
N SER A 35 -4.91 16.79 -12.52
CA SER A 35 -5.15 18.09 -11.87
C SER A 35 -6.62 18.52 -11.95
N PHE A 36 -7.27 18.32 -13.10
CA PHE A 36 -8.69 18.64 -13.26
C PHE A 36 -9.56 17.76 -12.34
N PHE A 37 -9.35 16.44 -12.36
CA PHE A 37 -10.16 15.50 -11.59
C PHE A 37 -9.87 15.50 -10.08
N SER A 38 -8.70 15.99 -9.67
CA SER A 38 -8.34 16.16 -8.25
C SER A 38 -8.65 17.55 -7.70
N GLY A 39 -9.10 18.50 -8.53
CA GLY A 39 -9.30 19.89 -8.15
C GLY A 39 -7.99 20.62 -7.82
N GLY A 40 -6.92 20.35 -8.58
CA GLY A 40 -5.60 20.95 -8.45
C GLY A 40 -4.73 20.36 -7.35
N LYS A 41 -5.13 19.21 -6.77
CA LYS A 41 -4.41 18.57 -5.65
C LYS A 41 -3.39 17.54 -6.09
N MET A 42 -3.50 17.05 -7.31
CA MET A 42 -2.58 16.10 -7.92
C MET A 42 -2.06 16.67 -9.23
N ASP A 43 -0.77 16.49 -9.46
CA ASP A 43 -0.09 16.86 -10.70
C ASP A 43 0.42 15.57 -11.39
N GLU A 44 0.67 15.64 -12.69
CA GLU A 44 1.37 14.59 -13.44
C GLU A 44 2.78 14.36 -12.90
N GLU A 45 3.46 15.41 -12.44
CA GLU A 45 4.83 15.35 -11.90
C GLU A 45 4.89 14.72 -10.49
N GLY A 46 3.74 14.60 -9.82
CA GLY A 46 3.64 14.12 -8.44
C GLY A 46 4.08 15.17 -7.40
N PRO A 47 4.22 14.75 -6.12
CA PRO A 47 4.60 15.65 -5.04
C PRO A 47 6.09 16.03 -5.10
N SER A 48 6.42 17.27 -4.71
CA SER A 48 7.81 17.72 -4.61
C SER A 48 8.63 16.87 -3.64
N GLU A 49 9.94 16.80 -3.86
CA GLU A 49 10.85 16.01 -3.01
C GLU A 49 10.83 16.49 -1.55
N GLU A 50 10.74 17.80 -1.33
CA GLU A 50 10.63 18.40 0.00
C GLU A 50 9.36 17.93 0.73
N LEU A 51 8.21 17.97 0.03
CA LEU A 51 6.94 17.51 0.56
C LEU A 51 7.00 16.01 0.88
N ARG A 52 7.57 15.20 -0.02
CA ARG A 52 7.77 13.76 0.20
C ARG A 52 8.59 13.46 1.45
N LYS A 53 9.73 14.14 1.62
CA LYS A 53 10.64 13.97 2.76
C LYS A 53 10.05 14.45 4.09
N SER A 54 9.01 15.30 4.06
CA SER A 54 8.28 15.74 5.24
C SER A 54 7.37 14.65 5.83
N PHE A 55 6.94 13.68 5.01
CA PHE A 55 6.11 12.58 5.48
C PHE A 55 6.95 11.51 6.19
N ASN A 56 6.59 11.26 7.44
CA ASN A 56 7.13 10.16 8.23
C ASN A 56 6.07 9.06 8.34
N TYR A 57 6.50 7.82 8.19
CA TYR A 57 5.65 6.63 8.25
C TYR A 57 6.24 5.62 9.23
N LYS A 58 5.35 5.01 10.00
CA LYS A 58 5.67 3.92 10.93
C LYS A 58 4.65 2.81 10.75
N ALA A 59 5.13 1.61 10.44
CA ALA A 59 4.34 0.39 10.43
C ALA A 59 4.83 -0.58 11.50
N THR A 60 3.89 -1.29 12.12
CA THR A 60 4.19 -2.42 12.97
C THR A 60 3.58 -3.67 12.34
N LEU A 61 4.44 -4.61 11.99
CA LEU A 61 4.06 -5.90 11.42
C LEU A 61 4.06 -6.94 12.54
N PHE A 62 2.96 -7.68 12.65
CA PHE A 62 2.79 -8.73 13.64
C PHE A 62 2.73 -10.08 12.92
N GLY A 63 3.67 -10.96 13.25
CA GLY A 63 3.69 -12.35 12.80
C GLY A 63 3.42 -13.29 13.96
N GLU A 64 2.54 -14.26 13.75
CA GLU A 64 2.31 -15.37 14.68
C GLU A 64 2.62 -16.69 13.97
N GLY A 65 3.25 -17.62 14.68
CA GLY A 65 3.60 -18.93 14.14
C GLY A 65 3.93 -19.95 15.23
N TRP A 66 4.55 -21.05 14.85
CA TRP A 66 4.90 -22.14 15.75
C TRP A 66 6.41 -22.25 15.92
N LEU A 67 6.86 -22.62 17.12
CA LEU A 67 8.26 -22.99 17.39
C LEU A 67 8.60 -24.37 16.83
N GLU A 68 7.61 -25.26 16.78
CA GLU A 68 7.75 -26.61 16.24
C GLU A 68 7.83 -26.58 14.73
N LYS A 69 8.80 -27.31 14.16
CA LYS A 69 8.85 -27.60 12.73
C LYS A 69 8.15 -28.93 12.49
N LEU A 70 7.19 -28.96 11.56
CA LEU A 70 6.53 -30.20 11.16
C LEU A 70 7.51 -31.10 10.40
N ALA A 71 7.31 -32.42 10.51
CA ALA A 71 8.13 -33.40 9.81
C ALA A 71 7.82 -33.36 8.31
N GLU A 72 6.53 -33.36 7.94
CA GLU A 72 6.07 -33.23 6.57
C GLU A 72 5.28 -31.92 6.35
N PRO A 73 5.38 -31.28 5.17
CA PRO A 73 4.65 -30.03 4.88
C PRO A 73 3.12 -30.17 4.92
N THR A 74 2.60 -31.38 4.78
CA THR A 74 1.16 -31.69 4.80
C THR A 74 0.60 -31.86 6.21
N ASP A 75 1.47 -31.97 7.22
CA ASP A 75 1.05 -32.14 8.60
C ASP A 75 0.37 -30.85 9.12
N GLN A 76 -0.46 -31.01 10.14
CA GLN A 76 -1.09 -29.87 10.81
C GLN A 76 -0.57 -29.73 12.23
N HIS A 77 -0.29 -28.49 12.63
CA HIS A 77 0.02 -28.20 14.02
C HIS A 77 -1.18 -28.53 14.92
N LYS A 78 -0.95 -29.30 15.97
CA LYS A 78 -2.00 -29.72 16.92
C LYS A 78 -2.50 -28.58 17.81
N PHE A 79 -1.66 -27.58 18.04
CA PHE A 79 -1.94 -26.46 18.96
C PHE A 79 -1.95 -25.14 18.21
N ARG A 80 -2.44 -24.08 18.87
CA ARG A 80 -2.39 -22.71 18.33
C ARG A 80 -0.95 -22.19 18.22
N PRO A 81 -0.69 -21.17 17.37
CA PRO A 81 0.61 -20.50 17.31
C PRO A 81 1.14 -20.13 18.69
N ASN A 82 2.40 -20.45 18.97
CA ASN A 82 3.08 -20.18 20.25
C ASN A 82 4.33 -19.30 20.11
N LYS A 83 4.60 -18.79 18.91
CA LYS A 83 5.67 -17.86 18.59
C LYS A 83 5.09 -16.56 18.07
N LYS A 84 5.64 -15.43 18.50
CA LYS A 84 5.30 -14.10 17.99
C LYS A 84 6.56 -13.39 17.51
N VAL A 85 6.43 -12.67 16.42
CA VAL A 85 7.45 -11.79 15.87
C VAL A 85 6.81 -10.42 15.67
N ILE A 86 7.45 -9.38 16.17
CA ILE A 86 7.01 -7.99 15.99
C ILE A 86 8.13 -7.28 15.25
N VAL A 87 7.80 -6.70 14.10
CA VAL A 87 8.74 -5.90 13.29
C VAL A 87 8.22 -4.48 13.21
N GLU A 88 9.07 -3.52 13.55
CA GLU A 88 8.78 -2.10 13.38
C GLU A 88 9.54 -1.55 12.18
N VAL A 89 8.81 -0.93 11.25
CA VAL A 89 9.36 -0.31 10.05
C VAL A 89 9.11 1.19 10.14
N THR A 90 10.19 1.97 10.19
CA THR A 90 10.13 3.44 10.16
C THR A 90 10.77 3.92 8.87
N CYS A 91 10.04 4.72 8.10
CA CYS A 91 10.51 5.24 6.83
C CYS A 91 10.06 6.69 6.61
N LYS A 92 10.79 7.39 5.74
CA LYS A 92 10.37 8.65 5.16
C LYS A 92 9.91 8.39 3.74
N ASP A 93 9.00 9.24 3.24
CA ASP A 93 8.51 9.11 1.86
C ASP A 93 7.95 7.68 1.58
N PRO A 94 6.78 7.36 2.17
CA PRO A 94 6.22 6.01 2.13
C PRO A 94 5.85 5.56 0.71
N GLY A 95 5.45 6.48 -0.16
CA GLY A 95 4.93 6.14 -1.49
C GLY A 95 6.01 5.72 -2.47
N TYR A 96 7.18 6.35 -2.43
CA TYR A 96 8.20 6.21 -3.46
C TYR A 96 9.45 5.49 -2.93
N THR A 97 10.25 6.17 -2.10
CA THR A 97 11.53 5.60 -1.62
C THR A 97 11.32 4.31 -0.83
N SER A 98 10.34 4.32 0.08
CA SER A 98 10.06 3.15 0.93
C SER A 98 9.63 1.94 0.09
N THR A 99 8.74 2.15 -0.88
CA THR A 99 8.29 1.08 -1.79
C THR A 99 9.42 0.49 -2.62
N CYS A 100 10.31 1.33 -3.15
CA CYS A 100 11.49 0.87 -3.88
C CYS A 100 12.40 0.00 -3.00
N ILE A 101 12.64 0.42 -1.75
CA ILE A 101 13.44 -0.35 -0.78
C ILE A 101 12.75 -1.69 -0.46
N MET A 102 11.44 -1.69 -0.21
CA MET A 102 10.68 -2.92 0.08
C MET A 102 10.76 -3.91 -1.10
N LEU A 103 10.63 -3.43 -2.33
CA LEU A 103 10.72 -4.27 -3.52
C LEU A 103 12.14 -4.86 -3.69
N LEU A 104 13.17 -4.05 -3.46
CA LEU A 104 14.56 -4.51 -3.52
C LEU A 104 14.86 -5.56 -2.44
N LEU A 105 14.39 -5.33 -1.21
CA LEU A 105 14.54 -6.29 -0.11
C LEU A 105 13.79 -7.59 -0.42
N SER A 106 12.58 -7.51 -0.97
CA SER A 106 11.84 -8.69 -1.43
C SER A 106 12.62 -9.48 -2.46
N ALA A 107 13.20 -8.82 -3.46
CA ALA A 107 14.04 -9.49 -4.46
C ALA A 107 15.28 -10.15 -3.84
N ILE A 108 15.95 -9.47 -2.90
CA ILE A 108 17.10 -10.03 -2.18
C ILE A 108 16.70 -11.26 -1.35
N THR A 109 15.58 -11.19 -0.63
CA THR A 109 15.06 -12.31 0.17
C THR A 109 14.74 -13.51 -0.72
N ILE A 110 14.05 -13.30 -1.85
CA ILE A 110 13.77 -14.39 -2.80
C ILE A 110 15.06 -15.02 -3.33
N LEU A 111 16.06 -14.20 -3.71
CA LEU A 111 17.30 -14.71 -4.29
C LEU A 111 18.21 -15.41 -3.29
N LYS A 112 18.28 -14.92 -2.05
CA LYS A 112 19.27 -15.36 -1.06
C LYS A 112 18.71 -16.28 0.03
N GLU A 113 17.39 -16.28 0.24
CA GLU A 113 16.73 -17.00 1.32
C GLU A 113 15.55 -17.84 0.82
N SER A 114 15.57 -18.25 -0.45
CA SER A 114 14.52 -19.08 -1.05
C SER A 114 14.28 -20.38 -0.28
N ASP A 115 15.33 -20.96 0.30
CA ASP A 115 15.28 -22.16 1.14
C ASP A 115 14.54 -21.96 2.48
N LYS A 116 14.39 -20.70 2.91
CA LYS A 116 13.69 -20.33 4.15
C LYS A 116 12.27 -19.83 3.91
N MET A 117 11.87 -19.63 2.66
CA MET A 117 10.51 -19.20 2.33
C MET A 117 9.53 -20.37 2.48
N PRO A 118 8.26 -20.10 2.83
CA PRO A 118 7.21 -21.12 2.75
C PRO A 118 7.10 -21.65 1.32
N ASN A 119 6.93 -22.97 1.18
CA ASN A 119 6.61 -23.61 -0.10
C ASN A 119 5.16 -23.33 -0.51
#